data_AF-A0A3N5TTN4-F1
#
_entry.id   AF-A0A3N5TTN4-F1
#
_cell.length_a   1.000
_cell.length_b   1.000
_cell.length_c   1.000
_cell.angle_alpha   90.00
_cell.angle_beta   90.00
_cell.angle_gamma   90.00
#
_symmetry.space_group_name_H-M   'P 1'
#
loop_
_entity.id
_entity.type
_entity.pdbx_description
1 polymer ?
#
loop_
_entity_poly.entity_id
_entity_poly.type
_entity_poly.pdbx_seq_one_letter_code
_entity_poly.pdbx_strand_id
1 'polypeptide(L)' 'MAEIIHKEICFKLMNLAYTVHNILGSGLLESAYEEAMCIELRLSNIPF' A
#
# COMPACT_ATOMS: atom_id res chain seq x y z
N MET A 1 -1.20 -22.73 7.19
CA MET A 1 -0.93 -21.49 6.44
C MET A 1 -2.17 -21.18 5.62
N ALA A 2 -2.74 -19.99 5.75
CA ALA A 2 -3.94 -19.62 4.99
C ALA A 2 -3.59 -19.53 3.49
N GLU A 3 -4.45 -20.09 2.64
CA GLU A 3 -4.28 -19.98 1.19
C GLU A 3 -4.69 -18.58 0.74
N ILE A 4 -3.75 -17.84 0.15
CA ILE A 4 -4.04 -16.51 -0.40
C ILE A 4 -4.69 -16.73 -1.76
N ILE A 5 -5.97 -16.41 -1.86
CA ILE A 5 -6.81 -16.58 -3.06
C ILE A 5 -6.30 -15.70 -4.21
N HIS A 6 -5.94 -14.45 -3.92
CA HIS A 6 -5.44 -13.49 -4.91
C HIS A 6 -4.00 -13.07 -4.59
N LYS A 7 -3.04 -13.97 -4.86
CA LYS A 7 -1.62 -13.74 -4.54
C LYS A 7 -1.09 -12.46 -5.20
N GLU A 8 -1.37 -12.26 -6.48
CA GLU A 8 -0.80 -11.17 -7.26
C GLU A 8 -1.20 -9.78 -6.72
N ILE A 9 -2.48 -9.57 -6.44
CA ILE A 9 -2.95 -8.29 -5.88
C ILE A 9 -2.44 -8.07 -4.45
N CYS A 10 -2.36 -9.14 -3.64
CA CYS A 10 -1.80 -9.05 -2.29
C CYS A 10 -0.31 -8.65 -2.32
N PHE A 11 0.48 -9.25 -3.20
CA PHE A 11 1.88 -8.86 -3.38
C PHE A 11 2.00 -7.41 -3.87
N LYS A 12 1.13 -6.99 -4.79
CA LYS A 12 1.10 -5.60 -5.27
C LYS A 12 0.78 -4.63 -4.13
N LEU A 13 -0.24 -4.90 -3.31
CA LEU A 13 -0.60 -4.08 -2.15
C LEU A 13 0.53 -4.00 -1.11
N MET A 14 1.21 -5.12 -0.83
CA MET A 14 2.38 -5.11 0.05
C MET A 14 3.48 -4.20 -0.50
N ASN A 15 3.82 -4.32 -1.78
CA ASN A 15 4.83 -3.45 -2.40
C ASN A 15 4.45 -1.97 -2.35
N LEU A 16 3.17 -1.63 -2.53
CA LEU A 16 2.71 -0.24 -2.37
C LEU A 16 2.88 0.24 -0.93
N ALA A 17 2.49 -0.56 0.06
CA ALA A 17 2.67 -0.20 1.47
C ALA A 17 4.15 -0.03 1.85
N TYR A 18 5.04 -0.91 1.34
CA TYR A 18 6.49 -0.75 1.50
C TYR A 18 7.00 0.52 0.82
N THR A 19 6.47 0.87 -0.36
CA THR A 19 6.86 2.08 -1.09
C THR A 19 6.48 3.33 -0.31
N VAL A 20 5.25 3.40 0.19
CA VAL A 20 4.78 4.46 1.09
C VAL A 20 5.72 4.56 2.30
N HIS A 21 5.97 3.46 3.01
CA HIS A 21 6.82 3.47 4.20
C HIS A 21 8.27 3.88 3.89
N ASN A 22 8.82 3.46 2.76
CA ASN A 22 10.20 3.79 2.36
C ASN A 22 10.35 5.26 1.96
N ILE A 23 9.33 5.86 1.34
CA ILE A 23 9.34 7.28 0.94
C ILE A 23 9.11 8.19 2.15
N LEU A 24 8.12 7.88 2.98
CA LEU A 24 7.71 8.72 4.10
C LEU A 24 8.58 8.51 5.34
N GLY A 25 9.19 7.33 5.49
CA GLY A 25 9.88 6.91 6.69
C GLY A 25 8.92 6.60 7.83
N SER A 26 9.43 6.64 9.07
CA SER A 26 8.65 6.46 10.30
C SER A 26 8.49 7.80 11.05
N GLY A 27 7.39 7.94 11.79
CA GLY A 27 7.16 9.10 12.68
C GLY A 27 6.14 10.13 12.19
N LEU A 28 5.43 9.85 11.10
CA LEU A 28 4.29 10.67 10.65
C LEU A 28 2.97 10.20 11.25
N LEU A 29 1.94 11.04 11.11
CA LEU A 29 0.58 10.71 11.49
C LEU A 29 -0.01 9.66 10.56
N GLU A 30 -0.89 8.82 11.09
CA GLU A 30 -1.58 7.77 10.33
C GLU A 30 -2.32 8.33 9.10
N SER A 31 -2.94 9.51 9.22
CA SER A 31 -3.61 10.20 8.11
C SER A 31 -2.68 10.48 6.91
N ALA A 32 -1.39 10.74 7.16
CA ALA A 32 -0.42 10.94 6.08
C ALA A 32 -0.14 9.62 5.33
N TYR A 33 -0.08 8.49 6.05
CA TYR A 33 0.06 7.17 5.42
C TYR A 33 -1.19 6.78 4.64
N GLU A 34 -2.39 7.09 5.15
CA GLU A 34 -3.65 6.83 4.46
C GLU A 34 -3.74 7.61 3.14
N GLU A 35 -3.46 8.92 3.16
CA GLU A 35 -3.46 9.74 1.94
C GLU A 35 -2.42 9.25 0.92
N ALA A 36 -1.21 8.92 1.38
CA ALA A 36 -0.16 8.41 0.52
C ALA A 36 -0.52 7.05 -0.08
N MET A 37 -1.13 6.14 0.70
CA MET A 37 -1.61 4.87 0.20
C MET A 37 -2.71 5.06 -0.84
N CYS A 38 -3.65 5.99 -0.62
CA CYS A 38 -4.68 6.33 -1.60
C CYS A 38 -4.08 6.85 -2.93
N ILE A 39 -2.99 7.64 -2.86
CA ILE A 39 -2.27 8.10 -4.05
C ILE A 39 -1.64 6.92 -4.78
N GLU A 40 -0.92 6.05 -4.08
CA GLU A 40 -0.25 4.88 -4.67
C GLU A 40 -1.24 3.90 -5.31
N LEU A 41 -2.40 3.68 -4.67
CA LEU A 41 -3.49 2.88 -5.22
C LEU A 41 -4.06 3.48 -6.50
N ARG A 42 -4.28 4.80 -6.54
CA ARG A 42 -4.74 5.51 -7.75
C ARG A 42 -3.74 5.41 -8.88
N LEU A 43 -2.44 5.62 -8.60
CA LEU A 43 -1.36 5.48 -9.58
C LEU A 43 -1.25 4.05 -10.12
N SER A 44 -1.50 3.07 -9.25
CA SER A 44 -1.52 1.64 -9.60
C SER A 44 -2.81 1.17 -10.29
N ASN A 45 -3.76 2.07 -10.51
CA ASN A 45 -5.10 1.84 -11.05
C ASN A 45 -5.88 0.77 -10.27
N ILE A 46 -5.69 0.71 -8.96
CA ILE A 46 -6.41 -0.20 -8.06
C ILE A 46 -7.62 0.56 -7.49
N PRO A 47 -8.85 0.08 -7.71
CA PRO A 47 -10.04 0.71 -7.14
C PRO A 47 -10.12 0.47 -5.63
N PHE A 48 -10.56 1.50 -4.89
CA PHE A 48 -10.83 1.47 -3.45
C PHE A 48 -11.94 2.44 -3.07
#